data_AF-A0A961L5T7-F1
#
_entry.id   AF-A0A961L5T7-F1
#
_cell.length_a   1.000
_cell.length_b   1.000
_cell.length_c   1.000
_cell.angle_alpha   90.00
_cell.angle_beta   90.00
_cell.angle_gamma   90.00
#
_symmetry.space_group_name_H-M   'P 1'
#
loop_
_entity.id
_entity.type
_entity.pdbx_description
1 polymer ?
#
loop_
_entity_poly.entity_id
_entity_poly.type
_entity_poly.pdbx_seq_one_letter_code
_entity_poly.pdbx_strand_id
1 'polypeptide(L)'
;MRSFAPALAMAALLPWTAMAQINFSHGPEEGAVTCGQFVVMDSVGQMQALTAVEPIGGEMPDADPALAAQWAATVNAACTGHPDRLLQDVAVEALGGN
;
A
#
# COMPACT_ATOMS: atom_id res chain seq x y z
N MET A 1 -73.37 16.63 7.52
CA MET A 1 -72.31 17.49 6.95
C MET A 1 -71.08 16.61 6.74
N ARG A 2 -70.77 16.33 5.48
CA ARG A 2 -69.55 15.62 5.04
C ARG A 2 -68.38 16.60 5.12
N SER A 3 -67.20 16.12 5.52
CA SER A 3 -65.92 16.42 4.85
C SER A 3 -64.79 15.70 5.57
N PHE A 4 -64.34 14.60 4.95
CA PHE A 4 -62.97 14.10 5.05
C PHE A 4 -62.09 14.99 4.17
N ALA A 5 -60.89 15.35 4.63
CA ALA A 5 -59.89 16.11 3.89
C ALA A 5 -58.48 15.68 4.34
N PRO A 6 -57.47 15.74 3.46
CA PRO A 6 -56.61 14.59 3.16
C PRO A 6 -55.13 14.81 3.47
N ALA A 7 -54.39 13.71 3.24
CA ALA A 7 -52.95 13.57 3.07
C ALA A 7 -52.17 14.81 2.59
N LEU A 8 -51.02 15.04 3.22
CA LEU A 8 -49.85 15.60 2.56
C LEU A 8 -48.64 14.74 2.93
N ALA A 9 -48.39 13.76 2.06
CA ALA A 9 -47.15 13.01 1.99
C ALA A 9 -46.05 13.98 1.55
N MET A 10 -45.16 14.35 2.48
CA MET A 10 -43.89 14.96 2.12
C MET A 10 -42.89 13.83 1.83
N ALA A 11 -42.80 13.48 0.55
CA ALA A 11 -41.71 12.72 -0.02
C ALA A 11 -40.43 13.57 0.06
N ALA A 12 -39.66 13.38 1.13
CA ALA A 12 -38.31 13.92 1.22
C ALA A 12 -37.41 13.08 0.30
N LEU A 13 -37.14 13.62 -0.88
CA LEU A 13 -36.03 13.28 -1.76
C LEU A 13 -34.72 13.37 -0.96
N LEU A 14 -34.26 12.25 -0.42
CA LEU A 14 -32.89 12.14 0.07
C LEU A 14 -31.99 11.87 -1.15
N PRO A 15 -31.12 12.82 -1.52
CA PRO A 15 -30.21 12.61 -2.63
C PRO A 15 -29.25 11.47 -2.28
N TRP A 16 -29.06 10.59 -3.26
CA TRP A 16 -28.00 9.60 -3.33
C TRP A 16 -26.70 10.13 -2.75
N THR A 17 -26.39 9.74 -1.52
CA THR A 17 -25.00 9.54 -1.14
C THR A 17 -24.60 8.23 -1.77
N ALA A 18 -24.16 8.30 -3.02
CA ALA A 18 -23.18 7.36 -3.53
C ALA A 18 -21.96 7.47 -2.62
N MET A 19 -21.99 6.74 -1.51
CA MET A 19 -20.78 6.40 -0.80
C MET A 19 -20.05 5.52 -1.79
N ALA A 20 -19.14 6.15 -2.54
CA ALA A 20 -18.00 5.49 -3.11
C ALA A 20 -17.56 4.50 -2.03
N GLN A 21 -17.82 3.22 -2.30
CA GLN A 21 -17.23 2.15 -1.53
C GLN A 21 -15.76 2.32 -1.90
N ILE A 22 -15.04 3.17 -1.17
CA ILE A 22 -13.60 3.27 -1.28
C ILE A 22 -13.19 1.90 -0.81
N ASN A 23 -13.04 1.03 -1.79
CA ASN A 23 -12.53 -0.30 -1.61
C ASN A 23 -11.07 -0.09 -1.24
N PHE A 24 -10.83 0.22 0.03
CA PHE A 24 -9.56 -0.01 0.69
C PHE A 24 -9.37 -1.53 0.80
N SER A 25 -9.47 -2.25 -0.32
CA SER A 25 -8.78 -3.50 -0.48
C SER A 25 -7.31 -3.12 -0.50
N HIS A 26 -6.55 -3.68 0.43
CA HIS A 26 -5.12 -3.43 0.65
C HIS A 26 -4.83 -2.15 1.46
N GLY A 27 -5.36 -2.10 2.69
CA GLY A 27 -4.55 -1.50 3.75
C GLY A 27 -3.24 -2.29 3.85
N PRO A 28 -2.10 -1.65 4.18
CA PRO A 28 -0.85 -2.37 4.39
C PRO A 28 -1.14 -3.50 5.38
N GLU A 29 -0.85 -4.74 4.99
CA GLU A 29 -0.90 -5.88 5.92
C GLU A 29 -0.24 -5.43 7.23
N GLU A 30 -0.89 -5.63 8.37
CA GLU A 30 -0.45 -5.05 9.64
C GLU A 30 1.00 -5.47 9.93
N GLY A 31 1.97 -4.57 9.66
CA GLY A 31 3.41 -4.87 9.72
C GLY A 31 4.20 -4.71 8.41
N ALA A 32 3.55 -4.43 7.28
CA ALA A 32 4.20 -4.21 5.99
C ALA A 32 4.89 -2.83 5.93
N VAL A 33 6.19 -2.84 5.63
CA VAL A 33 7.00 -1.63 5.49
C VAL A 33 6.59 -0.88 4.22
N THR A 34 6.36 0.44 4.31
CA THR A 34 6.12 1.28 3.14
C THR A 34 7.42 1.83 2.57
N CYS A 35 7.41 2.26 1.31
CA CYS A 35 8.53 2.98 0.68
C CYS A 35 8.96 4.20 1.49
N GLY A 36 8.01 4.97 2.03
CA GLY A 36 8.32 6.13 2.88
C GLY A 36 9.06 5.76 4.17
N GLN A 37 8.77 4.58 4.75
CA GLN A 37 9.48 4.06 5.92
C GLN A 37 10.85 3.48 5.52
N PHE A 38 10.95 2.79 4.39
CA PHE A 38 12.18 2.17 3.90
C PHE A 38 13.27 3.19 3.58
N VAL A 39 12.94 4.28 2.87
CA VAL A 39 13.94 5.27 2.42
C VAL A 39 14.59 6.06 3.57
N VAL A 40 13.93 6.10 4.74
CA VAL A 40 14.46 6.77 5.94
C VAL A 40 15.20 5.82 6.90
N MET A 41 15.18 4.51 6.64
CA MET A 41 15.96 3.53 7.41
C MET A 41 17.45 3.67 7.10
N ASP A 42 18.29 3.28 8.06
CA ASP A 42 19.72 3.11 7.82
C ASP A 42 19.98 1.87 6.94
N SER A 43 21.20 1.73 6.44
CA SER A 43 21.56 0.64 5.53
C SER A 43 21.32 -0.76 6.13
N VAL A 44 21.52 -0.95 7.43
CA VAL A 44 21.24 -2.23 8.12
C VAL A 44 19.73 -2.47 8.20
N GLY A 45 18.95 -1.44 8.56
CA GLY A 45 17.48 -1.53 8.55
C GLY A 45 16.90 -1.83 7.18
N GLN A 46 17.45 -1.23 6.11
CA GLN A 46 17.04 -1.49 4.73
C GLN A 46 17.31 -2.93 4.32
N MET A 47 18.49 -3.47 4.64
CA MET A 47 18.80 -4.88 4.35
C MET A 47 17.86 -5.83 5.08
N GLN A 48 17.60 -5.59 6.38
CA GLN A 48 16.64 -6.41 7.15
C GLN A 48 15.23 -6.34 6.57
N ALA A 49 14.77 -5.16 6.16
CA ALA A 49 13.47 -5.00 5.53
C ALA A 49 13.36 -5.80 4.22
N LEU A 50 14.42 -5.81 3.40
CA LEU A 50 14.46 -6.59 2.16
C LEU A 50 14.53 -8.10 2.40
N THR A 51 15.18 -8.57 3.47
CA THR A 51 15.17 -10.01 3.82
C THR A 51 13.79 -10.53 4.18
N ALA A 52 12.86 -9.65 4.58
CA ALA A 52 11.47 -10.01 4.88
C ALA A 52 10.54 -9.99 3.65
N VAL A 53 11.02 -9.55 2.48
CA VAL A 53 10.22 -9.45 1.25
C VAL A 53 10.27 -10.77 0.48
N GLU A 54 9.20 -11.54 0.41
CA GLU A 54 9.17 -12.74 -0.46
C GLU A 54 8.84 -12.40 -1.93
N PRO A 55 9.42 -13.11 -2.92
CA PRO A 55 10.39 -14.22 -2.81
C PRO A 55 11.85 -13.77 -2.59
N ILE A 56 12.10 -12.47 -2.72
CA ILE A 56 13.43 -11.87 -2.89
C ILE A 56 14.34 -12.08 -1.67
N GLY A 57 13.80 -11.97 -0.47
CA GLY A 57 14.51 -12.14 0.79
C GLY A 57 15.02 -13.56 1.01
N GLY A 58 14.36 -14.56 0.43
CA GLY A 58 14.85 -15.94 0.41
C GLY A 58 15.94 -16.19 -0.65
N GLU A 59 16.00 -15.35 -1.68
CA GLU A 59 17.04 -15.37 -2.72
C GLU A 59 18.23 -14.45 -2.40
N MET A 60 18.07 -13.55 -1.43
CA MET A 60 19.14 -12.69 -0.97
C MET A 60 20.24 -13.61 -0.40
N PRO A 61 21.39 -13.73 -1.09
CA PRO A 61 22.44 -14.61 -0.60
C PRO A 61 22.91 -14.02 0.72
N ASP A 62 22.76 -14.78 1.82
CA ASP A 62 23.24 -14.45 3.18
C ASP A 62 24.71 -13.99 3.24
N ALA A 63 25.46 -14.08 2.13
CA ALA A 63 26.89 -13.87 2.03
C ALA A 63 27.33 -12.68 1.14
N ASP A 64 26.44 -11.98 0.43
CA ASP A 64 26.86 -10.87 -0.45
C ASP A 64 26.30 -9.49 -0.02
N PRO A 65 26.99 -8.78 0.89
CA PRO A 65 26.58 -7.45 1.33
C PRO A 65 26.63 -6.40 0.21
N ALA A 66 27.41 -6.63 -0.86
CA ALA A 66 27.45 -5.72 -2.00
C ALA A 66 26.20 -5.87 -2.88
N LEU A 67 25.71 -7.09 -3.07
CA LEU A 67 24.44 -7.35 -3.76
C LEU A 67 23.26 -6.79 -2.95
N ALA A 68 23.23 -6.99 -1.64
CA ALA A 68 22.19 -6.43 -0.76
C ALA A 68 22.17 -4.89 -0.81
N ALA A 69 23.34 -4.25 -0.82
CA ALA A 69 23.44 -2.80 -1.00
C ALA A 69 22.96 -2.34 -2.38
N GLN A 70 23.26 -3.10 -3.45
CA GLN A 70 22.77 -2.81 -4.79
C GLN A 70 21.24 -2.93 -4.86
N TRP A 71 20.66 -3.97 -4.27
CA TRP A 71 19.20 -4.14 -4.21
C TRP A 71 18.54 -3.02 -3.43
N ALA A 72 19.08 -2.65 -2.28
CA ALA A 72 18.59 -1.50 -1.51
C ALA A 72 18.63 -0.21 -2.33
N ALA A 73 19.69 0.04 -3.09
CA ALA A 73 19.78 1.21 -3.96
C ALA A 73 18.72 1.17 -5.09
N THR A 74 18.52 0.01 -5.73
CA THR A 74 17.49 -0.17 -6.77
C THR A 74 16.08 0.06 -6.23
N VAL A 75 15.77 -0.51 -5.07
CA VAL A 75 14.45 -0.35 -4.43
C VAL A 75 14.26 1.08 -3.93
N ASN A 76 15.29 1.74 -3.41
CA ASN A 76 15.21 3.15 -3.00
C ASN A 76 14.92 4.07 -4.20
N ALA A 77 15.58 3.83 -5.33
CA ALA A 77 15.27 4.54 -6.57
C ALA A 77 13.82 4.29 -7.03
N ALA A 78 13.33 3.05 -6.96
CA ALA A 78 11.95 2.71 -7.31
C ALA A 78 10.90 3.28 -6.33
N CYS A 79 11.27 3.44 -5.05
CA CYS A 79 10.44 4.09 -4.02
C CYS A 79 10.40 5.63 -4.16
N THR A 80 11.31 6.24 -4.93
CA THR A 80 11.37 7.69 -5.08
C THR A 80 10.09 8.21 -5.76
N GLY A 81 9.36 9.10 -5.08
CA GLY A 81 8.08 9.63 -5.56
C GLY A 81 6.87 8.76 -5.23
N HIS A 82 7.06 7.64 -4.53
CA HIS A 82 6.01 6.67 -4.19
C HIS A 82 6.00 6.30 -2.69
N PRO A 83 5.97 7.26 -1.75
CA PRO A 83 6.12 6.98 -0.31
C PRO A 83 5.00 6.11 0.27
N ASP A 84 3.80 6.16 -0.31
CA ASP A 84 2.62 5.41 0.15
C ASP A 84 2.57 3.97 -0.37
N ARG A 85 3.47 3.58 -1.29
CA ARG A 85 3.51 2.21 -1.82
C ARG A 85 4.14 1.24 -0.82
N LEU A 86 3.70 -0.01 -0.86
CA LEU A 86 4.27 -1.10 -0.10
C LEU A 86 5.67 -1.45 -0.63
N LEU A 87 6.61 -1.69 0.30
CA LEU A 87 7.97 -2.12 -0.04
C LEU A 87 7.94 -3.43 -0.80
N GLN A 88 7.07 -4.38 -0.41
CA GLN A 88 6.97 -5.68 -1.05
C GLN A 88 6.63 -5.57 -2.54
N ASP A 89 5.56 -4.86 -2.91
CA ASP A 89 5.20 -4.65 -4.31
C ASP A 89 6.34 -4.00 -5.10
N VAL A 90 6.91 -2.90 -4.58
CA VAL A 90 7.96 -2.14 -5.27
C VAL A 90 9.24 -2.96 -5.42
N ALA A 91 9.62 -3.72 -4.40
CA ALA A 91 10.79 -4.59 -4.44
C ALA A 91 10.60 -5.76 -5.41
N VAL A 92 9.44 -6.40 -5.41
CA VAL A 92 9.11 -7.47 -6.37
C VAL A 92 9.11 -6.95 -7.80
N GLU A 93 8.53 -5.78 -8.07
CA GLU A 93 8.57 -5.15 -9.39
C GLU A 93 9.99 -4.76 -9.82
N ALA A 94 10.78 -4.19 -8.91
CA ALA A 94 12.10 -3.66 -9.23
C ALA A 94 13.19 -4.73 -9.38
N LEU A 95 13.06 -5.86 -8.68
CA LEU A 95 14.08 -6.91 -8.61
C LEU A 95 13.61 -8.26 -9.17
N GLY A 96 12.31 -8.58 -9.08
CA GLY A 96 11.72 -9.83 -9.60
C GLY A 96 11.33 -9.78 -11.07
N GLY A 97 11.37 -8.61 -11.71
CA GLY A 97 11.10 -8.44 -13.13
C GLY A 97 12.30 -8.80 -14.02
N ASN A 98 12.46 -10.09 -14.33
CA ASN A 98 13.12 -10.58 -15.56
C ASN A 98 12.25 -11.62 -16.26
#